data_AF-A0A7W3N417-F1
#
_entry.id   AF-A0A7W3N417-F1
#
_cell.length_a   1.000
_cell.length_b   1.000
_cell.length_c   1.000
_cell.angle_alpha   90.00
_cell.angle_beta   90.00
_cell.angle_gamma   90.00
#
_symmetry.space_group_name_H-M   'P 1'
#
loop_
_entity.id
_entity.type
_entity.pdbx_description
1 polymer ?
#
loop_
_entity_poly.entity_id
_entity_poly.type
_entity_poly.pdbx_seq_one_letter_code
_entity_poly.pdbx_strand_id
1 'polypeptide(L)'
;MRKARWISGGLAALSLGALCASCSSGDSSGAGPAPESAGRLSFEQFPEYKVELLNYAHVKLTAECMKQAGYPQLAQAGVPEPDRARNLMRITPARFGPPDEAHARRYGFGYEWNSPAQPPSVVSFDKSFDKSHERCQEDAWRKIGPSAKRLYSSINDLSNKLITDYGRQLQAHPEWTRLNKALLSCLAESGYRPVATPGGGAGPGKEGQGRDPGAAGAPASSAGQPEPRSFGVRLGFGGREESWRPTPRRGTVQVGPAIPARAYVPTAEEVKFAVVYAECNQSTGRTRTLTEISRKLQDEVMRRHETEFTELTATLDTLVTRAATLIGRT
;
A
#
# COMPACT_ATOMS: atom_id res chain seq x y z
N MET A 1 23.46 -23.89 -3.02
CA MET A 1 23.51 -22.43 -2.88
C MET A 1 22.48 -22.02 -1.82
N ARG A 2 22.88 -21.38 -0.71
CA ARG A 2 21.96 -20.97 0.38
C ARG A 2 21.57 -19.50 0.19
N LYS A 3 20.27 -19.20 0.31
CA LYS A 3 19.68 -17.88 0.07
C LYS A 3 20.00 -16.93 1.24
N ALA A 4 20.44 -15.71 0.95
CA ALA A 4 20.56 -14.64 1.94
C ALA A 4 19.17 -14.32 2.54
N ARG A 5 19.08 -14.09 3.85
CA ARG A 5 17.87 -13.56 4.49
C ARG A 5 18.06 -12.05 4.67
N TRP A 6 17.26 -11.28 3.94
CA TRP A 6 17.15 -9.85 4.12
C TRP A 6 16.32 -9.58 5.37
N ILE A 7 16.91 -8.91 6.36
CA ILE A 7 16.22 -8.54 7.60
C ILE A 7 15.94 -7.06 7.46
N SER A 8 14.86 -6.76 6.74
CA SER A 8 14.36 -5.40 6.59
C SER A 8 13.92 -4.92 7.98
N GLY A 9 14.64 -3.95 8.54
CA GLY A 9 14.15 -3.11 9.65
C GLY A 9 13.08 -2.10 9.20
N GLY A 10 12.62 -2.20 7.95
CA GLY A 10 11.58 -1.36 7.38
C GLY A 10 10.20 -1.89 7.71
N LEU A 11 9.30 -0.98 8.09
CA LEU A 11 7.86 -1.15 7.96
C LEU A 11 7.58 -1.99 6.72
N ALA A 12 6.93 -3.13 6.90
CA ALA A 12 6.36 -3.88 5.79
C ALA A 12 5.40 -2.92 5.07
N ALA A 13 5.86 -2.34 3.96
CA ALA A 13 4.97 -1.74 3.01
C ALA A 13 4.01 -2.87 2.61
N LEU A 14 2.73 -2.69 2.93
CA LEU A 14 1.63 -3.58 2.56
C LEU A 14 1.66 -3.78 1.03
N SER A 15 2.40 -4.79 0.59
CA SER A 15 2.40 -5.26 -0.79
C SER A 15 1.31 -6.33 -0.88
N LEU A 16 0.11 -5.90 -1.31
CA LEU A 16 -1.02 -6.80 -1.57
C LEU A 16 -0.70 -7.78 -2.71
N GLY A 17 -0.80 -9.08 -2.42
CA GLY A 17 -0.67 -10.17 -3.39
C GLY A 17 -1.71 -11.28 -3.16
N ALA A 18 -2.72 -11.31 -4.05
CA ALA A 18 -3.56 -12.40 -4.58
C ALA A 18 -3.94 -13.71 -3.81
N LEU A 19 -5.28 -13.94 -3.73
CA LEU A 19 -6.12 -15.15 -4.07
C LEU A 19 -5.98 -16.46 -3.20
N CYS A 20 -6.99 -17.29 -2.85
CA CYS A 20 -8.35 -17.59 -3.38
C CYS A 20 -9.21 -18.48 -2.41
N ALA A 21 -10.55 -18.50 -2.63
CA ALA A 21 -11.63 -19.51 -2.35
C ALA A 21 -12.01 -19.90 -0.87
N SER A 22 -13.27 -20.13 -0.43
CA SER A 22 -14.54 -20.56 -1.07
C SER A 22 -15.79 -20.41 -0.14
N CYS A 23 -17.01 -20.33 -0.74
CA CYS A 23 -18.41 -20.71 -0.34
C CYS A 23 -19.04 -20.30 1.03
N SER A 24 -20.34 -20.02 1.24
CA SER A 24 -21.59 -19.95 0.45
C SER A 24 -22.73 -19.25 1.26
N SER A 25 -23.64 -18.55 0.55
CA SER A 25 -25.11 -18.37 0.69
C SER A 25 -25.84 -18.05 2.02
N GLY A 26 -26.71 -17.03 1.97
CA GLY A 26 -27.88 -16.85 2.85
C GLY A 26 -28.55 -15.47 2.66
N ASP A 27 -29.89 -15.45 2.62
CA ASP A 27 -30.77 -14.49 1.94
C ASP A 27 -31.03 -13.09 2.55
N SER A 28 -31.52 -12.24 1.63
CA SER A 28 -32.01 -10.86 1.70
C SER A 28 -33.15 -10.60 2.68
N SER A 29 -33.27 -9.36 3.21
CA SER A 29 -34.46 -8.49 3.11
C SER A 29 -34.38 -7.18 3.95
N GLY A 30 -34.60 -6.04 3.29
CA GLY A 30 -35.66 -5.09 3.65
C GLY A 30 -35.43 -3.94 4.67
N ALA A 31 -35.26 -2.73 4.12
CA ALA A 31 -35.95 -1.47 4.46
C ALA A 31 -35.36 -0.43 5.46
N GLY A 32 -35.28 0.81 4.97
CA GLY A 32 -35.35 2.07 5.73
C GLY A 32 -34.14 3.02 5.57
N PRO A 33 -34.30 4.28 5.08
CA PRO A 33 -33.21 5.24 5.05
C PRO A 33 -32.97 5.81 6.46
N ALA A 34 -31.84 5.45 7.07
CA ALA A 34 -31.40 5.96 8.36
C ALA A 34 -30.54 7.25 8.19
N PRO A 35 -30.61 8.18 9.14
CA PRO A 35 -30.21 9.58 8.99
C PRO A 35 -28.71 9.79 8.79
N GLU A 36 -28.38 10.85 8.04
CA GLU A 36 -27.02 11.31 7.83
C GLU A 36 -26.44 12.03 9.06
N SER A 37 -25.24 11.59 9.47
CA SER A 37 -24.16 12.40 10.06
C SER A 37 -24.15 12.75 11.56
N ALA A 38 -24.18 11.72 12.42
CA ALA A 38 -23.37 11.73 13.64
C ALA A 38 -22.85 10.29 13.88
N GLY A 39 -21.52 10.08 13.83
CA GLY A 39 -20.91 8.81 14.21
C GLY A 39 -20.67 7.75 13.12
N ARG A 40 -20.60 8.10 11.83
CA ARG A 40 -20.24 7.11 10.79
C ARG A 40 -18.75 6.78 10.82
N LEU A 41 -18.44 5.49 10.99
CA LEU A 41 -17.09 4.95 10.82
C LEU A 41 -16.67 5.03 9.34
N SER A 42 -15.48 5.55 9.08
CA SER A 42 -14.89 5.69 7.73
C SER A 42 -13.46 5.15 7.70
N PHE A 43 -12.96 4.86 6.50
CA PHE A 43 -11.55 4.45 6.29
C PHE A 43 -10.57 5.50 6.81
N GLU A 44 -10.95 6.78 6.85
CA GLU A 44 -10.10 7.86 7.36
C GLU A 44 -9.87 7.76 8.87
N GLN A 45 -10.74 7.06 9.60
CA GLN A 45 -10.59 6.79 11.04
C GLN A 45 -9.79 5.51 11.32
N PHE A 46 -9.32 4.80 10.28
CA PHE A 46 -8.46 3.64 10.47
C PHE A 46 -7.19 4.08 11.24
N PRO A 47 -6.82 3.41 12.34
CA PRO A 47 -5.81 3.92 13.26
C PRO A 47 -4.39 3.64 12.79
N GLU A 48 -4.04 4.00 11.55
CA GLU A 48 -2.76 3.67 10.89
C GLU A 48 -1.57 4.05 11.76
N TYR A 49 -1.51 5.29 12.25
CA TYR A 49 -0.40 5.75 13.10
C TYR A 49 -0.25 4.90 14.38
N LYS A 50 -1.36 4.48 15.01
CA LYS A 50 -1.32 3.64 16.22
C LYS A 50 -0.75 2.25 15.89
N VAL A 51 -1.14 1.68 14.75
CA VAL A 51 -0.59 0.40 14.25
C VAL A 51 0.90 0.52 13.93
N GLU A 52 1.30 1.59 13.24
CA GLU A 52 2.71 1.86 12.93
C GLU A 52 3.54 2.10 14.21
N LEU A 53 2.99 2.79 15.21
CA LEU A 53 3.64 3.00 16.51
C LEU A 53 3.82 1.70 17.30
N LEU A 54 2.84 0.80 17.25
CA LEU A 54 2.95 -0.53 17.84
C LEU A 54 4.10 -1.34 17.20
N ASN A 55 4.17 -1.32 15.86
CA ASN A 55 5.27 -1.96 15.12
C ASN A 55 6.62 -1.29 15.40
N TYR A 56 6.67 0.04 15.45
CA TYR A 56 7.88 0.79 15.79
C TYR A 56 8.43 0.37 17.16
N ALA A 57 7.56 0.26 18.17
CA ALA A 57 7.96 -0.22 19.49
C ALA A 57 8.48 -1.66 19.46
N HIS A 58 7.83 -2.55 18.71
CA HIS A 58 8.29 -3.92 18.52
C HIS A 58 9.70 -3.99 17.91
N VAL A 59 9.95 -3.24 16.84
CA VAL A 59 11.25 -3.21 16.17
C VAL A 59 12.33 -2.59 17.08
N LYS A 60 12.02 -1.50 17.79
CA LYS A 60 12.95 -0.85 18.73
C LYS A 60 13.34 -1.76 19.90
N LEU A 61 12.37 -2.45 20.51
CA LEU A 61 12.61 -3.42 21.57
C LEU A 61 13.41 -4.63 21.08
N THR A 62 13.15 -5.09 19.85
CA THR A 62 13.93 -6.16 19.19
C THR A 62 15.38 -5.74 18.99
N ALA A 63 15.62 -4.52 18.49
CA ALA A 63 16.96 -3.99 18.26
C ALA A 63 17.76 -3.88 19.57
N GLU A 64 17.13 -3.45 20.66
CA GLU A 64 17.76 -3.38 21.99
C GLU A 64 18.10 -4.78 22.54
N CYS A 65 17.19 -5.74 22.42
CA CYS A 65 17.46 -7.13 22.79
C CYS A 65 18.63 -7.72 21.98
N MET A 66 18.67 -7.45 20.67
CA MET A 66 19.75 -7.92 19.80
C MET A 66 21.10 -7.31 20.15
N LYS A 67 21.13 -6.01 20.49
CA LYS A 67 22.32 -5.33 21.01
C LYS A 67 22.82 -5.99 22.29
N GLN A 68 21.94 -6.31 23.24
CA GLN A 68 22.29 -7.03 24.47
C GLN A 68 22.80 -8.45 24.21
N ALA A 69 22.31 -9.10 23.16
CA ALA A 69 22.78 -10.41 22.70
C ALA A 69 24.10 -10.35 21.90
N GLY A 70 24.76 -9.19 21.80
CA GLY A 70 26.03 -9.02 21.08
C GLY A 70 25.90 -8.70 19.59
N TYR A 71 24.68 -8.42 19.10
CA TYR A 71 24.38 -8.12 17.70
C TYR A 71 23.81 -6.69 17.54
N PRO A 72 24.66 -5.65 17.57
CA PRO A 72 24.21 -4.25 17.59
C PRO A 72 23.72 -3.73 16.23
N GLN A 73 23.80 -4.51 15.15
CA GLN A 73 23.60 -4.06 13.77
C GLN A 73 22.21 -3.43 13.53
N LEU A 74 21.16 -3.98 14.15
CA LEU A 74 19.80 -3.41 14.04
C LEU A 74 19.67 -2.06 14.75
N ALA A 75 20.33 -1.91 15.90
CA ALA A 75 20.33 -0.63 16.62
C ALA A 75 21.14 0.44 15.86
N GLN A 76 22.25 0.05 15.23
CA GLN A 76 23.09 0.93 14.40
C GLN A 76 22.38 1.34 13.09
N ALA A 77 21.62 0.44 12.49
CA ALA A 77 20.80 0.75 11.31
C ALA A 77 19.69 1.77 11.63
N GLY A 78 19.27 1.85 12.89
CA GLY A 78 18.18 2.73 13.32
C GLY A 78 16.81 2.16 12.94
N VAL A 79 15.79 2.66 13.63
CA VAL A 79 14.40 2.28 13.41
C VAL A 79 13.65 3.53 12.95
N PRO A 80 13.10 3.56 11.72
CA PRO A 80 12.35 4.71 11.22
C PRO A 80 11.14 5.00 12.11
N GLU A 81 10.92 6.27 12.42
CA GLU A 81 9.75 6.68 13.17
C GLU A 81 8.47 6.63 12.31
N PRO A 82 7.31 6.32 12.90
CA PRO A 82 6.03 6.35 12.19
C PRO A 82 5.65 7.80 11.81
N ASP A 83 5.02 7.96 10.64
CA ASP A 83 4.60 9.27 10.13
C ASP A 83 3.13 9.53 10.46
N ARG A 84 2.86 10.57 11.27
CA ARG A 84 1.50 10.96 11.67
C ARG A 84 0.65 11.49 10.51
N ALA A 85 1.28 12.04 9.47
CA ALA A 85 0.57 12.62 8.32
C ALA A 85 0.18 11.55 7.29
N ARG A 86 0.72 10.32 7.42
CA ARG A 86 0.45 9.22 6.51
C ARG A 86 -0.93 8.63 6.79
N ASN A 87 -1.74 8.58 5.72
CA ASN A 87 -3.02 7.86 5.71
C ASN A 87 -3.17 7.21 4.32
N LEU A 88 -2.80 5.94 4.22
CA LEU A 88 -2.86 5.13 3.01
C LEU A 88 -4.30 4.74 2.62
N MET A 89 -5.20 4.72 3.60
CA MET A 89 -6.61 4.36 3.44
C MET A 89 -7.45 5.53 2.90
N ARG A 90 -6.95 6.77 3.00
CA ARG A 90 -7.62 7.97 2.49
C ARG A 90 -7.70 7.97 0.97
N ILE A 91 -8.91 8.18 0.44
CA ILE A 91 -9.12 8.38 -1.00
C ILE A 91 -8.91 9.85 -1.33
N THR A 92 -7.96 10.09 -2.22
CA THR A 92 -7.75 11.41 -2.83
C THR A 92 -8.03 11.35 -4.32
N PRO A 93 -8.38 12.48 -4.96
CA PRO A 93 -8.51 12.57 -6.42
C PRO A 93 -7.29 12.01 -7.19
N ALA A 94 -6.08 12.17 -6.64
CA ALA A 94 -4.84 11.67 -7.23
C ALA A 94 -4.82 10.14 -7.42
N ARG A 95 -5.63 9.39 -6.65
CA ARG A 95 -5.81 7.94 -6.82
C ARG A 95 -6.41 7.54 -8.16
N PHE A 96 -6.99 8.48 -8.91
CA PHE A 96 -7.56 8.26 -10.25
C PHE A 96 -6.76 8.90 -11.38
N GLY A 97 -5.53 9.32 -11.07
CA GLY A 97 -4.59 9.95 -11.99
C GLY A 97 -4.36 11.40 -11.57
N PRO A 98 -3.61 12.18 -12.35
CA PRO A 98 -3.40 13.60 -12.08
C PRO A 98 -4.77 14.30 -11.96
N PRO A 99 -5.09 14.93 -10.81
CA PRO A 99 -6.41 15.51 -10.57
C PRO A 99 -6.64 16.81 -11.34
N ASP A 100 -5.57 17.52 -11.67
CA ASP A 100 -5.57 18.77 -12.39
C ASP A 100 -4.25 18.98 -13.15
N GLU A 101 -4.25 20.01 -13.99
CA GLU A 101 -3.11 20.40 -14.81
C GLU A 101 -1.88 20.78 -13.97
N ALA A 102 -2.06 21.50 -12.86
CA ALA A 102 -0.95 21.92 -12.01
C ALA A 102 -0.23 20.71 -11.40
N HIS A 103 -0.98 19.72 -10.93
CA HIS A 103 -0.47 18.46 -10.45
C HIS A 103 0.21 17.66 -11.57
N ALA A 104 -0.43 17.56 -12.73
CA ALA A 104 0.13 16.87 -13.90
C ALA A 104 1.47 17.46 -14.35
N ARG A 105 1.56 18.80 -14.40
CA ARG A 105 2.80 19.51 -14.75
C ARG A 105 3.91 19.28 -13.73
N ARG A 106 3.56 19.26 -12.44
CA ARG A 106 4.54 19.15 -11.37
C ARG A 106 5.05 17.74 -11.15
N TYR A 107 4.18 16.74 -11.29
CA TYR A 107 4.47 15.38 -10.83
C TYR A 107 4.29 14.29 -11.90
N GLY A 108 3.74 14.62 -13.06
CA GLY A 108 3.32 13.61 -14.03
C GLY A 108 2.35 12.63 -13.37
N PHE A 109 2.63 11.33 -13.46
CA PHE A 109 1.91 10.27 -12.77
C PHE A 109 2.59 9.79 -11.48
N GLY A 110 3.80 10.27 -11.18
CA GLY A 110 4.65 9.71 -10.12
C GLY A 110 4.66 10.47 -8.80
N TYR A 111 3.65 11.27 -8.48
CA TYR A 111 3.56 11.91 -7.15
C TYR A 111 3.65 10.89 -6.01
N GLU A 112 2.98 9.73 -6.17
CA GLU A 112 3.04 8.61 -5.23
C GLU A 112 4.35 7.81 -5.31
N TRP A 113 5.20 8.08 -6.30
CA TRP A 113 6.47 7.39 -6.56
C TRP A 113 7.68 8.17 -6.04
N ASN A 114 7.45 9.25 -5.30
CA ASN A 114 8.46 9.82 -4.42
C ASN A 114 8.95 8.71 -3.46
N SER A 115 10.23 8.37 -3.56
CA SER A 115 10.83 7.37 -2.69
C SER A 115 11.19 8.04 -1.37
N PRO A 116 10.55 7.68 -0.23
CA PRO A 116 11.00 8.18 1.06
C PRO A 116 12.42 7.68 1.35
N ALA A 117 13.11 8.36 2.26
CA ALA A 117 14.37 7.85 2.77
C ALA A 117 14.15 6.46 3.40
N GLN A 118 15.11 5.57 3.22
CA GLN A 118 15.11 4.27 3.87
C GLN A 118 16.27 4.16 4.84
N PRO A 119 16.06 3.46 5.96
CA PRO A 119 17.14 3.15 6.86
C PRO A 119 18.15 2.22 6.17
N PRO A 120 19.39 2.15 6.69
CA PRO A 120 20.33 1.07 6.43
C PRO A 120 19.68 -0.33 6.44
N SER A 121 20.02 -1.14 5.43
CA SER A 121 19.61 -2.54 5.37
C SER A 121 20.51 -3.41 6.25
N VAL A 122 19.95 -4.39 6.97
CA VAL A 122 20.74 -5.40 7.71
C VAL A 122 20.56 -6.77 7.05
N VAL A 123 21.67 -7.38 6.67
CA VAL A 123 21.69 -8.71 6.03
C VAL A 123 22.54 -9.66 6.84
N SER A 124 21.96 -10.79 7.22
CA SER A 124 22.61 -11.81 8.04
C SER A 124 22.99 -13.04 7.20
N PHE A 125 24.22 -13.50 7.41
CA PHE A 125 24.73 -14.81 7.02
C PHE A 125 25.18 -15.61 8.27
N ASP A 126 24.71 -15.19 9.44
CA ASP A 126 25.00 -15.80 10.73
C ASP A 126 23.73 -16.42 11.33
N LYS A 127 23.75 -17.74 11.50
CA LYS A 127 22.62 -18.47 12.10
C LYS A 127 22.38 -18.08 13.56
N SER A 128 23.42 -17.69 14.28
CA SER A 128 23.31 -17.28 15.68
C SER A 128 22.65 -15.91 15.80
N PHE A 129 22.92 -15.00 14.85
CA PHE A 129 22.16 -13.77 14.68
C PHE A 129 20.69 -14.08 14.42
N ASP A 130 20.38 -14.92 13.41
CA ASP A 130 19.00 -15.23 13.01
C ASP A 130 18.20 -15.83 14.18
N LYS A 131 18.78 -16.80 14.90
CA LYS A 131 18.15 -17.41 16.08
C LYS A 131 17.93 -16.40 17.21
N SER A 132 18.90 -15.50 17.44
CA SER A 132 18.77 -14.45 18.45
C SER A 132 17.69 -13.45 18.05
N HIS A 133 17.59 -13.12 16.77
CA HIS A 133 16.60 -12.21 16.22
C HIS A 133 15.18 -12.77 16.39
N GLU A 134 14.95 -14.03 16.01
CA GLU A 134 13.67 -14.71 16.20
C GLU A 134 13.23 -14.69 17.68
N ARG A 135 14.12 -15.04 18.61
CA ARG A 135 13.86 -14.96 20.05
C ARG A 135 13.55 -13.52 20.49
N CYS A 136 14.39 -12.56 20.11
CA CYS A 136 14.20 -11.15 20.49
C CYS A 136 12.89 -10.56 19.95
N GLN A 137 12.45 -10.97 18.75
CA GLN A 137 11.15 -10.56 18.20
C GLN A 137 9.99 -11.10 19.04
N GLU A 138 10.06 -12.34 19.50
CA GLU A 138 9.04 -12.93 20.38
C GLU A 138 9.03 -12.27 21.76
N ASP A 139 10.21 -12.04 22.34
CA ASP A 139 10.38 -11.35 23.62
C ASP A 139 9.81 -9.93 23.57
N ALA A 140 10.08 -9.19 22.48
CA ALA A 140 9.55 -7.85 22.26
C ALA A 140 8.02 -7.84 22.21
N TRP A 141 7.40 -8.76 21.47
CA TRP A 141 5.94 -8.88 21.46
C TRP A 141 5.37 -9.20 22.85
N ARG A 142 5.98 -10.13 23.59
CA ARG A 142 5.52 -10.46 24.95
C ARG A 142 5.67 -9.28 25.92
N LYS A 143 6.72 -8.47 25.79
CA LYS A 143 6.91 -7.24 26.58
C LYS A 143 5.80 -6.22 26.33
N ILE A 144 5.42 -6.02 25.06
CA ILE A 144 4.30 -5.14 24.67
C ILE A 144 2.98 -5.68 25.22
N GLY A 145 2.71 -6.97 25.07
CA GLY A 145 1.55 -7.63 25.69
C GLY A 145 1.28 -9.02 25.11
N PRO A 146 0.61 -9.91 25.87
CA PRO A 146 0.38 -11.30 25.46
C PRO A 146 -0.48 -11.46 24.19
N SER A 147 -1.31 -10.45 23.87
CA SER A 147 -2.13 -10.40 22.65
C SER A 147 -1.54 -9.56 21.53
N ALA A 148 -0.41 -8.86 21.75
CA ALA A 148 0.07 -7.80 20.85
C ALA A 148 0.36 -8.29 19.42
N LYS A 149 1.07 -9.41 19.29
CA LYS A 149 1.38 -10.02 17.98
C LYS A 149 0.10 -10.40 17.23
N ARG A 150 -0.86 -11.03 17.92
CA ARG A 150 -2.14 -11.43 17.32
C ARG A 150 -2.96 -10.21 16.91
N LEU A 151 -3.08 -9.21 17.78
CA LEU A 151 -3.79 -7.98 17.47
C LEU A 151 -3.20 -7.27 16.24
N TYR A 152 -1.87 -7.13 16.20
CA TYR A 152 -1.18 -6.54 15.06
C TYR A 152 -1.49 -7.29 13.75
N SER A 153 -1.45 -8.63 13.76
CA SER A 153 -1.87 -9.44 12.61
C SER A 153 -3.33 -9.21 12.24
N SER A 154 -4.25 -9.29 13.20
CA SER A 154 -5.70 -9.12 12.97
C SER A 154 -6.05 -7.75 12.38
N ILE A 155 -5.38 -6.67 12.82
CA ILE A 155 -5.61 -5.33 12.26
C ILE A 155 -5.10 -5.25 10.81
N ASN A 156 -3.95 -5.86 10.50
CA ASN A 156 -3.44 -5.92 9.12
C ASN A 156 -4.37 -6.76 8.22
N ASP A 157 -4.88 -7.88 8.74
CA ASP A 157 -5.85 -8.71 8.02
C ASP A 157 -7.14 -7.94 7.74
N LEU A 158 -7.65 -7.20 8.74
CA LEU A 158 -8.80 -6.32 8.55
C LEU A 158 -8.51 -5.24 7.50
N SER A 159 -7.37 -4.55 7.57
CA SER A 159 -6.97 -3.56 6.55
C SER A 159 -6.97 -4.16 5.14
N ASN A 160 -6.40 -5.37 4.98
CA ASN A 160 -6.39 -6.09 3.71
C ASN A 160 -7.79 -6.45 3.23
N LYS A 161 -8.68 -6.95 4.11
CA LYS A 161 -10.09 -7.24 3.78
C LYS A 161 -10.80 -5.97 3.31
N LEU A 162 -10.66 -4.87 4.05
CA LEU A 162 -11.26 -3.57 3.75
C LEU A 162 -10.83 -3.07 2.36
N ILE A 163 -9.53 -3.05 2.08
CA ILE A 163 -9.00 -2.63 0.77
C ILE A 163 -9.49 -3.54 -0.36
N THR A 164 -9.50 -4.86 -0.13
CA THR A 164 -9.88 -5.86 -1.13
C THR A 164 -11.37 -5.77 -1.47
N ASP A 165 -12.23 -5.66 -0.47
CA ASP A 165 -13.68 -5.57 -0.67
C ASP A 165 -14.05 -4.25 -1.36
N TYR A 166 -13.47 -3.14 -0.90
CA TYR A 166 -13.59 -1.84 -1.55
C TYR A 166 -13.17 -1.90 -3.02
N GLY A 167 -11.97 -2.44 -3.31
CA GLY A 167 -11.44 -2.52 -4.66
C GLY A 167 -12.33 -3.35 -5.59
N ARG A 168 -12.84 -4.48 -5.09
CA ARG A 168 -13.78 -5.35 -5.83
C ARG A 168 -15.08 -4.62 -6.15
N GLN A 169 -15.67 -3.94 -5.18
CA GLN A 169 -16.91 -3.20 -5.37
C GLN A 169 -16.75 -2.05 -6.35
N LEU A 170 -15.64 -1.31 -6.26
CA LEU A 170 -15.36 -0.19 -7.16
C LEU A 170 -15.24 -0.68 -8.61
N GLN A 171 -14.51 -1.78 -8.85
CA GLN A 171 -14.35 -2.36 -10.18
C GLN A 171 -15.66 -2.92 -10.75
N ALA A 172 -16.55 -3.44 -9.89
CA ALA A 172 -17.85 -3.95 -10.30
C ALA A 172 -18.90 -2.83 -10.51
N HIS A 173 -18.63 -1.59 -10.10
CA HIS A 173 -19.58 -0.50 -10.18
C HIS A 173 -19.83 -0.09 -11.65
N PRO A 174 -21.07 0.10 -12.14
CA PRO A 174 -21.34 0.39 -13.55
C PRO A 174 -20.61 1.63 -14.09
N GLU A 175 -20.49 2.67 -13.27
CA GLU A 175 -19.78 3.90 -13.60
C GLU A 175 -18.28 3.68 -13.85
N TRP A 176 -17.67 2.66 -13.26
CA TRP A 176 -16.26 2.34 -13.45
C TRP A 176 -15.94 2.11 -14.93
N THR A 177 -16.67 1.18 -15.56
CA THR A 177 -16.50 0.85 -16.98
C THR A 177 -16.89 2.03 -17.87
N ARG A 178 -17.99 2.70 -17.56
CA ARG A 178 -18.49 3.85 -18.34
C ARG A 178 -17.47 4.99 -18.39
N LEU A 179 -16.94 5.39 -17.22
CA LEU A 179 -16.00 6.50 -17.10
C LEU A 179 -14.61 6.17 -17.66
N ASN A 180 -14.13 4.93 -17.47
CA ASN A 180 -12.88 4.50 -18.11
C ASN A 180 -13.00 4.48 -19.63
N LYS A 181 -14.14 4.07 -20.19
CA LYS A 181 -14.38 4.16 -21.64
C LYS A 181 -14.38 5.61 -22.12
N ALA A 182 -15.05 6.51 -21.40
CA ALA A 182 -15.08 7.93 -21.73
C ALA A 182 -13.67 8.58 -21.70
N LEU A 183 -12.88 8.24 -20.68
CA LEU A 183 -11.47 8.66 -20.58
C LEU A 183 -10.66 8.18 -21.80
N LEU A 184 -10.75 6.89 -22.14
CA LEU A 184 -10.03 6.31 -23.27
C LEU A 184 -10.44 6.95 -24.61
N SER A 185 -11.73 7.26 -24.80
CA SER A 185 -12.21 7.99 -25.97
C SER A 185 -11.60 9.40 -26.06
N CYS A 186 -11.62 10.17 -24.97
CA CYS A 186 -11.03 11.51 -24.94
C CYS A 186 -9.51 11.49 -25.20
N LEU A 187 -8.79 10.53 -24.60
CA LEU A 187 -7.37 10.34 -24.85
C LEU A 187 -7.10 10.03 -26.34
N ALA A 188 -7.93 9.19 -26.95
CA ALA A 188 -7.80 8.81 -28.37
C ALA A 188 -8.07 9.99 -29.31
N GLU A 189 -9.04 10.86 -29.00
CA GLU A 189 -9.30 12.11 -29.72
C GLU A 189 -8.10 13.07 -29.62
N SER A 190 -7.39 13.03 -28.50
CA SER A 190 -6.15 13.80 -28.26
C SER A 190 -4.89 13.15 -28.85
N GLY A 191 -5.05 12.08 -29.64
CA GLY A 191 -3.95 11.39 -30.32
C GLY A 191 -3.26 10.29 -29.50
N TYR A 192 -3.72 10.00 -28.28
CA TYR A 192 -3.16 8.95 -27.44
C TYR A 192 -4.01 7.67 -27.53
N ARG A 193 -3.51 6.68 -28.28
CA ARG A 193 -4.13 5.35 -28.36
C ARG A 193 -3.28 4.32 -27.63
N PRO A 194 -3.90 3.33 -26.97
CA PRO A 194 -3.15 2.21 -26.42
C PRO A 194 -2.35 1.52 -27.53
N VAL A 195 -1.05 1.34 -27.30
CA VAL A 195 -0.18 0.53 -28.15
C VAL A 195 -0.25 -0.92 -27.67
N ALA A 196 -0.25 -1.88 -28.60
CA ALA A 196 -0.09 -3.28 -28.26
C ALA A 196 1.31 -3.47 -27.66
N THR A 197 1.41 -3.53 -26.35
CA THR A 197 2.67 -3.85 -25.67
C THR A 197 3.04 -5.31 -25.96
N PRO A 198 4.20 -5.61 -26.59
CA PRO A 198 4.73 -6.97 -26.62
C PRO A 198 4.98 -7.39 -25.18
N GLY A 199 4.25 -8.40 -24.69
CA GLY A 199 4.35 -8.86 -23.30
C GLY A 199 3.41 -8.17 -22.29
N GLY A 200 2.47 -7.33 -22.72
CA GLY A 200 1.32 -6.91 -21.91
C GLY A 200 0.19 -7.96 -21.86
N GLY A 201 0.51 -9.19 -22.27
CA GLY A 201 -0.37 -10.33 -22.14
C GLY A 201 -0.56 -10.66 -20.67
N ALA A 202 -1.80 -10.99 -20.31
CA ALA A 202 -2.05 -11.90 -19.21
C ALA A 202 -0.92 -12.96 -19.18
N GLY A 203 -0.23 -13.08 -18.04
CA GLY A 203 0.50 -14.31 -17.76
C GLY A 203 -0.42 -15.51 -18.00
N PRO A 204 0.11 -16.69 -18.35
CA PRO A 204 -0.65 -17.76 -18.99
C PRO A 204 -1.86 -18.18 -18.12
N GLY A 205 -3.01 -17.57 -18.41
CA GLY A 205 -4.31 -18.07 -18.04
C GLY A 205 -4.56 -19.22 -18.99
N LYS A 206 -4.70 -20.43 -18.46
CA LYS A 206 -5.06 -21.61 -19.23
C LYS A 206 -6.24 -21.28 -20.13
N GLU A 207 -6.09 -21.60 -21.42
CA GLU A 207 -7.14 -21.52 -22.44
C GLU A 207 -8.46 -22.08 -21.90
N GLY A 208 -9.56 -21.33 -22.05
CA GLY A 208 -10.90 -21.85 -21.77
C GLY A 208 -11.88 -20.91 -21.08
N GLN A 209 -11.53 -19.66 -20.76
CA GLN A 209 -12.52 -18.67 -20.29
C GLN A 209 -12.67 -17.57 -21.33
N GLY A 210 -13.75 -17.65 -22.11
CA GLY A 210 -14.18 -16.59 -23.02
C GLY A 210 -14.28 -15.26 -22.26
N ARG A 211 -13.33 -14.38 -22.51
CA ARG A 211 -13.47 -12.96 -22.20
C ARG A 211 -14.03 -12.28 -23.44
N ASP A 212 -15.13 -11.56 -23.25
CA ASP A 212 -15.66 -10.66 -24.27
C ASP A 212 -14.55 -9.72 -24.77
N PRO A 213 -14.37 -9.57 -26.09
CA PRO A 213 -13.32 -8.75 -26.70
C PRO A 213 -13.48 -7.24 -26.43
N GLY A 214 -14.57 -6.81 -25.77
CA GLY A 214 -14.74 -5.44 -25.27
C GLY A 214 -14.02 -5.14 -23.94
N ALA A 215 -13.44 -6.14 -23.28
CA ALA A 215 -12.73 -6.02 -22.01
C ALA A 215 -11.20 -5.99 -22.14
N ALA A 216 -10.65 -5.92 -23.36
CA ALA A 216 -9.23 -5.76 -23.62
C ALA A 216 -8.79 -4.29 -23.45
N GLY A 217 -8.95 -3.76 -22.23
CA GLY A 217 -8.39 -2.49 -21.82
C GLY A 217 -6.90 -2.63 -21.51
N ALA A 218 -6.12 -1.59 -21.76
CA ALA A 218 -4.73 -1.42 -21.36
C ALA A 218 -4.40 -2.05 -19.98
N PRO A 219 -3.17 -2.56 -19.76
CA PRO A 219 -2.76 -3.02 -18.44
C PRO A 219 -3.07 -1.92 -17.43
N ALA A 220 -3.91 -2.26 -16.46
CA ALA A 220 -4.38 -1.30 -15.48
C ALA A 220 -3.38 -1.23 -14.33
N SER A 221 -3.12 -0.03 -13.80
CA SER A 221 -2.39 0.12 -12.53
C SER A 221 -3.17 -0.56 -11.39
N SER A 222 -2.58 -0.69 -10.20
CA SER A 222 -3.25 -1.24 -9.00
C SER A 222 -4.56 -0.52 -8.63
N ALA A 223 -4.76 0.70 -9.13
CA ALA A 223 -5.99 1.46 -9.00
C ALA A 223 -6.96 1.28 -10.17
N GLY A 224 -6.68 0.39 -11.13
CA GLY A 224 -7.51 0.12 -12.29
C GLY A 224 -7.44 1.19 -13.41
N GLN A 225 -6.47 2.09 -13.36
CA GLN A 225 -6.31 3.14 -14.37
C GLN A 225 -5.54 2.63 -15.59
N PRO A 226 -5.80 3.16 -16.79
CA PRO A 226 -4.92 2.93 -17.94
C PRO A 226 -3.46 3.30 -17.58
N GLU A 227 -2.56 2.33 -17.59
CA GLU A 227 -1.14 2.54 -17.30
C GLU A 227 -0.51 3.42 -18.38
N PRO A 228 0.17 4.54 -18.06
CA PRO A 228 0.75 5.43 -19.08
C PRO A 228 1.64 4.73 -20.11
N ARG A 229 2.38 3.69 -19.68
CA ARG A 229 3.23 2.87 -20.57
C ARG A 229 2.45 2.18 -21.68
N SER A 230 1.17 1.88 -21.47
CA SER A 230 0.33 1.31 -22.51
C SER A 230 0.04 2.29 -23.65
N PHE A 231 0.38 3.57 -23.52
CA PHE A 231 0.26 4.60 -24.57
C PHE A 231 1.60 4.94 -25.20
N GLY A 232 2.65 4.14 -24.94
CA GLY A 232 4.01 4.40 -25.42
C GLY A 232 4.76 5.47 -24.62
N VAL A 233 4.16 6.00 -23.55
CA VAL A 233 4.72 7.11 -22.76
C VAL A 233 5.87 6.63 -21.90
N ARG A 234 7.04 7.25 -22.06
CA ARG A 234 8.19 7.01 -21.18
C ARG A 234 8.02 7.73 -19.85
N LEU A 235 7.81 6.96 -18.80
CA LEU A 235 7.74 7.49 -17.43
C LEU A 235 9.10 7.93 -16.91
N GLY A 236 9.05 8.90 -16.01
CA GLY A 236 10.16 9.42 -15.25
C GLY A 236 10.78 8.40 -14.31
N PHE A 237 11.81 8.86 -13.63
CA PHE A 237 12.58 8.04 -12.72
C PHE A 237 12.45 8.58 -11.31
N GLY A 238 11.85 7.79 -10.42
CA GLY A 238 11.92 7.97 -8.96
C GLY A 238 12.80 6.91 -8.30
N GLY A 239 13.61 6.21 -9.10
CA GLY A 239 14.17 4.91 -8.75
C GLY A 239 15.41 4.93 -7.86
N ARG A 240 15.52 3.83 -7.11
CA ARG A 240 16.61 3.47 -6.21
C ARG A 240 17.71 2.79 -7.01
N GLU A 241 18.84 3.45 -7.16
CA GLU A 241 20.07 2.70 -7.44
C GLU A 241 20.65 2.29 -6.08
N GLU A 242 20.14 1.19 -5.52
CA GLU A 242 20.82 0.51 -4.42
C GLU A 242 21.90 -0.37 -5.04
N SER A 243 23.08 0.22 -5.24
CA SER A 243 24.27 -0.45 -5.75
C SER A 243 24.91 -1.38 -4.72
N TRP A 244 24.52 -1.25 -3.46
CA TRP A 244 25.06 -2.10 -2.40
C TRP A 244 24.63 -3.57 -2.58
N ARG A 245 25.62 -4.45 -2.50
CA ARG A 245 25.42 -5.91 -2.54
C ARG A 245 26.19 -6.52 -1.37
N PRO A 246 25.52 -7.20 -0.43
CA PRO A 246 26.19 -7.84 0.69
C PRO A 246 27.06 -9.00 0.18
N THR A 247 28.27 -9.14 0.71
CA THR A 247 29.18 -10.23 0.32
C THR A 247 28.82 -11.50 1.10
N PRO A 248 28.44 -12.62 0.47
CA PRO A 248 28.01 -13.82 1.20
C PRO A 248 29.16 -14.48 1.99
N ARG A 249 29.35 -14.07 3.25
CA ARG A 249 30.37 -14.63 4.15
C ARG A 249 29.71 -15.22 5.39
N ARG A 250 29.89 -16.53 5.60
CA ARG A 250 29.32 -17.25 6.75
C ARG A 250 29.72 -16.59 8.07
N GLY A 251 28.76 -16.48 9.00
CA GLY A 251 29.00 -15.92 10.33
C GLY A 251 29.18 -14.40 10.32
N THR A 252 28.74 -13.73 9.27
CA THR A 252 28.78 -12.27 9.20
C THR A 252 27.37 -11.69 9.16
N VAL A 253 27.27 -10.47 9.68
CA VAL A 253 26.11 -9.61 9.54
C VAL A 253 26.62 -8.31 8.96
N GLN A 254 26.00 -7.84 7.89
CA GLN A 254 26.44 -6.67 7.15
C GLN A 254 25.34 -5.62 7.16
N VAL A 255 25.76 -4.36 7.34
CA VAL A 255 24.90 -3.19 7.31
C VAL A 255 25.17 -2.45 6.01
N GLY A 256 24.14 -2.30 5.18
CA GLY A 256 24.18 -1.50 3.97
C GLY A 256 24.01 -0.01 4.28
N PRO A 257 24.29 0.88 3.31
CA PRO A 257 24.07 2.30 3.48
C PRO A 257 22.57 2.63 3.60
N ALA A 258 22.26 3.75 4.25
CA ALA A 258 20.93 4.36 4.15
C ALA A 258 20.67 4.80 2.70
N ILE A 259 19.41 4.77 2.26
CA ILE A 259 19.02 5.29 0.95
C ILE A 259 18.33 6.63 1.17
N PRO A 260 18.85 7.76 0.66
CA PRO A 260 18.22 9.05 0.85
C PRO A 260 16.87 9.12 0.13
N ALA A 261 16.00 10.01 0.61
CA ALA A 261 14.75 10.31 -0.08
C ALA A 261 15.06 10.83 -1.49
N ARG A 262 14.24 10.44 -2.46
CA ARG A 262 14.35 10.89 -3.85
C ARG A 262 12.98 11.33 -4.34
N ALA A 263 12.92 12.59 -4.79
CA ALA A 263 11.77 13.07 -5.51
C ALA A 263 11.68 12.36 -6.86
N TYR A 264 10.46 12.01 -7.25
CA TYR A 264 10.15 11.56 -8.60
C TYR A 264 10.32 12.74 -9.56
N VAL A 265 11.01 12.51 -10.67
CA VAL A 265 11.16 13.51 -11.74
C VAL A 265 10.49 12.97 -12.99
N PRO A 266 9.33 13.52 -13.42
CA PRO A 266 8.65 13.08 -14.62
C PRO A 266 9.43 13.48 -15.88
N THR A 267 9.27 12.73 -16.96
CA THR A 267 9.82 13.15 -18.26
C THR A 267 8.95 14.24 -18.90
N ALA A 268 9.49 14.99 -19.86
CA ALA A 268 8.69 15.94 -20.64
C ALA A 268 7.53 15.27 -21.40
N GLU A 269 7.75 14.03 -21.88
CA GLU A 269 6.73 13.22 -22.56
C GLU A 269 5.60 12.82 -21.60
N GLU A 270 5.96 12.36 -20.41
CA GLU A 270 5.03 12.03 -19.34
C GLU A 270 4.21 13.24 -18.92
N VAL A 271 4.85 14.40 -18.69
CA VAL A 271 4.13 15.63 -18.33
C VAL A 271 3.11 16.00 -19.40
N LYS A 272 3.48 15.94 -20.68
CA LYS A 272 2.55 16.22 -21.78
C LYS A 272 1.34 15.29 -21.76
N PHE A 273 1.57 13.98 -21.59
CA PHE A 273 0.48 13.00 -21.50
C PHE A 273 -0.36 13.20 -20.23
N ALA A 274 0.27 13.48 -19.09
CA ALA A 274 -0.40 13.70 -17.81
C ALA A 274 -1.34 14.91 -17.85
N VAL A 275 -0.96 15.98 -18.56
CA VAL A 275 -1.81 17.17 -18.75
C VAL A 275 -3.07 16.81 -19.53
N VAL A 276 -2.92 16.13 -20.68
CA VAL A 276 -4.07 15.68 -21.48
C VAL A 276 -4.94 14.70 -20.70
N TYR A 277 -4.33 13.82 -19.91
CA TYR A 277 -5.05 12.90 -19.02
C TYR A 277 -5.87 13.66 -17.97
N ALA A 278 -5.30 14.70 -17.35
CA ALA A 278 -5.99 15.53 -16.37
C ALA A 278 -7.17 16.27 -17.01
N GLU A 279 -6.99 16.86 -18.19
CA GLU A 279 -8.05 17.52 -18.97
C GLU A 279 -9.19 16.53 -19.29
N CYS A 280 -8.86 15.33 -19.77
CA CYS A 280 -9.85 14.29 -20.04
C CYS A 280 -10.57 13.79 -18.77
N ASN A 281 -9.86 13.67 -17.65
CA ASN A 281 -10.46 13.35 -16.36
C ASN A 281 -11.47 14.42 -15.93
N GLN A 282 -11.16 15.70 -16.16
CA GLN A 282 -12.04 16.82 -15.84
C GLN A 282 -13.25 16.87 -16.77
N SER A 283 -13.05 16.76 -18.08
CA SER A 283 -14.12 16.84 -19.09
C SER A 283 -15.13 15.70 -18.95
N THR A 284 -14.67 14.50 -18.60
CA THR A 284 -15.53 13.33 -18.37
C THR A 284 -16.15 13.30 -16.97
N GLY A 285 -15.71 14.18 -16.07
CA GLY A 285 -16.08 14.16 -14.65
C GLY A 285 -15.59 12.93 -13.88
N ARG A 286 -14.72 12.11 -14.48
CA ARG A 286 -14.33 10.80 -13.97
C ARG A 286 -13.76 10.85 -12.56
N THR A 287 -12.76 11.71 -12.33
CA THR A 287 -12.07 11.78 -11.03
C THR A 287 -13.03 12.15 -9.90
N ARG A 288 -13.91 13.13 -10.13
CA ARG A 288 -14.93 13.54 -9.16
C ARG A 288 -15.88 12.39 -8.85
N THR A 289 -16.49 11.82 -9.89
CA THR A 289 -17.50 10.74 -9.74
C THR A 289 -16.90 9.51 -9.08
N LEU A 290 -15.71 9.06 -9.49
CA LEU A 290 -15.06 7.91 -8.86
C LEU A 290 -14.63 8.18 -7.42
N THR A 291 -14.21 9.41 -7.09
CA THR A 291 -13.90 9.78 -5.70
C THR A 291 -15.15 9.71 -4.81
N GLU A 292 -16.29 10.21 -5.29
CA GLU A 292 -17.56 10.16 -4.56
C GLU A 292 -18.07 8.72 -4.40
N ILE A 293 -18.04 7.91 -5.46
CA ILE A 293 -18.37 6.48 -5.39
C ILE A 293 -17.46 5.78 -4.39
N SER A 294 -16.15 6.05 -4.46
CA SER A 294 -15.19 5.42 -3.58
C SER A 294 -15.43 5.70 -2.11
N ARG A 295 -15.76 6.95 -1.76
CA ARG A 295 -16.13 7.30 -0.38
C ARG A 295 -17.37 6.53 0.09
N LYS A 296 -18.41 6.46 -0.76
CA LYS A 296 -19.63 5.69 -0.45
C LYS A 296 -19.35 4.19 -0.25
N LEU A 297 -18.52 3.60 -1.11
CA LEU A 297 -18.15 2.19 -1.01
C LEU A 297 -17.27 1.93 0.22
N GLN A 298 -16.34 2.82 0.55
CA GLN A 298 -15.56 2.73 1.77
C GLN A 298 -16.46 2.72 3.02
N ASP A 299 -17.45 3.61 3.07
CA ASP A 299 -18.41 3.63 4.17
C ASP A 299 -19.22 2.31 4.27
N GLU A 300 -19.69 1.79 3.13
CA GLU A 300 -20.42 0.52 3.10
C GLU A 300 -19.56 -0.65 3.59
N VAL A 301 -18.32 -0.71 3.11
CA VAL A 301 -17.34 -1.74 3.51
C VAL A 301 -17.04 -1.60 5.00
N MET A 302 -16.81 -0.40 5.54
CA MET A 302 -16.57 -0.23 6.98
C MET A 302 -17.75 -0.69 7.81
N ARG A 303 -18.97 -0.33 7.41
CA ARG A 303 -20.17 -0.73 8.14
C ARG A 303 -20.30 -2.25 8.24
N ARG A 304 -19.86 -3.01 7.24
CA ARG A 304 -19.84 -4.49 7.31
C ARG A 304 -18.84 -5.04 8.32
N HIS A 305 -17.78 -4.29 8.60
CA HIS A 305 -16.68 -4.69 9.47
C HIS A 305 -16.60 -3.85 10.76
N GLU A 306 -17.67 -3.11 11.10
CA GLU A 306 -17.70 -2.13 12.20
C GLU A 306 -17.44 -2.79 13.56
N THR A 307 -18.04 -3.95 13.83
CA THR A 307 -17.82 -4.69 15.08
C THR A 307 -16.36 -5.14 15.21
N GLU A 308 -15.82 -5.80 14.17
CA GLU A 308 -14.41 -6.25 14.14
C GLU A 308 -13.47 -5.06 14.32
N PHE A 309 -13.73 -3.94 13.62
CA PHE A 309 -12.96 -2.71 13.75
C PHE A 309 -12.98 -2.14 15.17
N THR A 310 -14.17 -2.00 15.77
CA THR A 310 -14.33 -1.39 17.10
C THR A 310 -13.65 -2.22 18.19
N GLU A 311 -13.78 -3.54 18.15
CA GLU A 311 -13.14 -4.44 19.12
C GLU A 311 -11.61 -4.40 19.01
N LEU A 312 -11.07 -4.43 17.78
CA LEU A 312 -9.64 -4.38 17.54
C LEU A 312 -9.04 -3.02 17.94
N THR A 313 -9.72 -1.92 17.63
CA THR A 313 -9.24 -0.56 17.96
C THR A 313 -9.27 -0.27 19.46
N ALA A 314 -10.27 -0.75 20.20
CA ALA A 314 -10.31 -0.64 21.67
C ALA A 314 -9.11 -1.35 22.33
N THR A 315 -8.78 -2.55 21.84
CA THR A 315 -7.61 -3.30 22.33
C THR A 315 -6.29 -2.63 21.93
N LEU A 316 -6.24 -2.01 20.76
CA LEU A 316 -5.05 -1.31 20.24
C LEU A 316 -4.62 -0.17 21.16
N ASP A 317 -5.56 0.64 21.65
CA ASP A 317 -5.25 1.81 22.46
C ASP A 317 -4.51 1.46 23.76
N THR A 318 -4.91 0.37 24.39
CA THR A 318 -4.24 -0.16 25.58
C THR A 318 -2.81 -0.58 25.27
N LEU A 319 -2.61 -1.31 24.18
CA LEU A 319 -1.28 -1.81 23.81
C LEU A 319 -0.36 -0.72 23.29
N VAL A 320 -0.87 0.27 22.56
CA VAL A 320 -0.08 1.41 22.08
C VAL A 320 0.40 2.26 23.23
N THR A 321 -0.46 2.53 24.22
CA THR A 321 -0.05 3.27 25.42
C THR A 321 1.11 2.57 26.13
N ARG A 322 0.99 1.25 26.35
CA ARG A 322 2.06 0.45 26.94
C ARG A 322 3.32 0.42 26.08
N ALA A 323 3.17 0.24 24.77
CA ALA A 323 4.26 0.23 23.81
C ALA A 323 5.03 1.55 23.84
N ALA A 324 4.34 2.69 23.88
CA ALA A 324 4.91 4.03 23.96
C ALA A 324 5.73 4.21 25.26
N THR A 325 5.20 3.81 26.41
CA THR A 325 5.93 3.80 27.69
C THR A 325 7.22 2.98 27.61
N LEU A 326 7.16 1.77 27.04
CA LEU A 326 8.32 0.86 26.93
C LEU A 326 9.47 1.45 26.09
N ILE A 327 9.17 2.39 25.19
CA ILE A 327 10.17 3.04 24.32
C ILE A 327 10.50 4.47 24.72
N GLY A 328 10.01 4.93 25.87
CA GLY A 328 10.25 6.26 26.43
C GLY A 328 9.49 7.39 25.72
N ARG A 329 8.31 7.11 25.15
CA ARG A 329 7.40 8.11 24.59
C ARG A 329 6.18 8.22 25.51
N THR A 330 6.15 9.26 26.34
CA THR A 330 4.99 9.62 27.18
C THR A 330 4.24 10.78 26.54
#